data_AF-A0A359JKT8-F1
#
_entry.id   AF-A0A359JKT8-F1
#
_cell.length_a   1.000
_cell.length_b   1.000
_cell.length_c   1.000
_cell.angle_alpha   90.00
_cell.angle_beta   90.00
_cell.angle_gamma   90.00
#
_symmetry.space_group_name_H-M   'P 1'
#
loop_
_entity.id
_entity.type
_entity.pdbx_description
1 polymer ?
#
loop_
_entity_poly.entity_id
_entity_poly.type
_entity_poly.pdbx_seq_one_letter_code
_entity_poly.pdbx_strand_id
1 'polypeptide(L)'
;MGIFDRRKENDKESPLWKNAYIPSYNYQSDSNGNAAASFALNEGIATRLLKKPKEFYEDTDRFLLLLISSTDKKILGTLPYDKALKLLDPYKLEETKEEVIIRPLTYSELSSLLKG
;
A
#
# COMPACT_ATOMS: atom_id res chain seq x y z
N MET A 1 47.01 19.82 1.42
CA MET A 1 46.17 18.80 0.77
C MET A 1 45.94 17.67 1.76
N GLY A 2 44.74 17.60 2.33
CA GLY A 2 44.30 16.53 3.22
C GLY A 2 42.93 16.09 2.72
N ILE A 3 42.84 14.83 2.36
CA ILE A 3 41.86 14.22 1.45
C ILE A 3 40.45 14.32 2.02
N PHE A 4 39.51 14.75 1.18
CA PHE A 4 38.07 14.67 1.40
C PHE A 4 37.67 13.24 1.78
N ASP A 5 37.45 12.93 3.07
CA ASP A 5 36.68 11.75 3.45
C ASP A 5 35.20 12.04 3.17
N ARG A 6 34.89 11.86 1.90
CA ARG A 6 33.57 11.84 1.31
C ARG A 6 32.91 10.53 1.73
N ARG A 7 32.27 10.49 2.91
CA ARG A 7 31.24 9.49 3.19
C ARG A 7 29.91 10.16 3.54
N LYS A 8 29.16 10.39 2.45
CA LYS A 8 27.71 10.12 2.29
C LYS A 8 27.09 9.45 3.53
N GLU A 9 25.93 9.79 4.03
CA GLU A 9 24.86 10.70 3.67
C GLU A 9 23.91 10.52 4.87
N ASN A 10 23.46 11.60 5.50
CA ASN A 10 22.47 11.53 6.58
C ASN A 10 21.08 11.23 5.98
N ASP A 11 20.96 10.11 5.26
CA ASP A 11 19.70 9.58 4.73
C ASP A 11 19.34 8.35 5.56
N LYS A 12 18.91 8.56 6.81
CA LYS A 12 18.51 7.47 7.71
C LYS A 12 17.05 7.06 7.49
N GLU A 13 16.62 6.91 6.24
CA GLU A 13 15.38 6.18 5.96
C GLU A 13 15.67 4.67 6.08
N SER A 14 14.89 3.95 6.90
CA SER A 14 15.08 2.50 7.11
C SER A 14 15.11 1.78 5.75
N PRO A 15 15.97 0.76 5.56
CA PRO A 15 15.94 -0.07 4.35
C PRO A 15 14.54 -0.62 4.01
N LEU A 16 13.67 -0.78 5.01
CA LEU A 16 12.28 -1.19 4.82
C LEU A 16 11.47 -0.14 4.05
N TRP A 17 11.52 1.14 4.45
CA TRP A 17 10.81 2.22 3.76
C TRP A 17 11.31 2.41 2.32
N LYS A 18 12.64 2.32 2.12
CA LYS A 18 13.24 2.48 0.80
C LYS A 18 12.87 1.35 -0.19
N ASN A 19 12.69 0.13 0.31
CA ASN A 19 12.47 -1.05 -0.53
C ASN A 19 11.01 -1.49 -0.63
N ALA A 20 10.14 -1.02 0.27
CA ALA A 20 8.73 -1.36 0.22
C ALA A 20 8.05 -0.71 -0.99
N TYR A 21 7.21 -1.50 -1.66
CA TYR A 21 6.50 -1.09 -2.86
C TYR A 21 5.49 0.02 -2.54
N ILE A 22 5.51 1.08 -3.35
CA ILE A 22 4.52 2.15 -3.29
C ILE A 22 3.47 1.86 -4.38
N PRO A 23 2.22 1.56 -4.01
CA PRO A 23 1.19 1.23 -4.97
C PRO A 23 0.76 2.46 -5.77
N SER A 24 0.61 2.27 -7.07
CA SER A 24 0.08 3.32 -7.94
C SER A 24 -1.37 3.65 -7.59
N TYR A 25 -1.66 4.95 -7.51
CA TYR A 25 -3.02 5.48 -7.41
C TYR A 25 -3.76 5.28 -8.74
N ASN A 26 -4.88 4.56 -8.70
CA ASN A 26 -5.71 4.33 -9.88
C ASN A 26 -7.12 4.88 -9.67
N TYR A 27 -7.41 6.02 -10.29
CA TYR A 27 -8.73 6.63 -10.31
C TYR A 27 -9.57 6.14 -11.48
N GLN A 28 -10.83 5.81 -11.21
CA GLN A 28 -11.81 5.41 -12.22
C GLN A 28 -13.14 6.11 -11.93
N SER A 29 -13.78 6.63 -12.97
CA SER A 29 -15.12 7.20 -12.92
C SER A 29 -16.02 6.59 -13.98
N ASP A 30 -17.30 6.41 -13.64
CA ASP A 30 -18.33 5.96 -14.59
C ASP A 30 -19.14 7.12 -15.15
N SER A 31 -19.92 6.85 -16.20
CA SER A 31 -20.79 7.85 -16.84
C SER A 31 -21.95 8.33 -15.95
N ASN A 32 -22.19 7.68 -14.81
CA ASN A 32 -23.20 8.07 -13.83
C ASN A 32 -22.64 8.99 -12.74
N GLY A 33 -21.35 9.37 -12.83
CA GLY A 33 -20.68 10.22 -11.86
C GLY A 33 -20.16 9.49 -10.63
N ASN A 34 -20.20 8.15 -10.59
CA ASN A 34 -19.55 7.38 -9.52
C ASN A 34 -18.05 7.33 -9.80
N ALA A 35 -17.26 7.83 -8.87
CA ALA A 35 -15.81 7.77 -8.93
C ALA A 35 -15.24 6.99 -7.75
N ALA A 36 -14.22 6.17 -8.00
CA ALA A 36 -13.46 5.47 -6.98
C ALA A 36 -11.97 5.44 -7.33
N ALA A 37 -11.15 5.49 -6.30
CA ALA A 37 -9.72 5.32 -6.39
C ALA A 37 -9.31 3.99 -5.77
N SER A 38 -8.26 3.38 -6.29
CA SER A 38 -7.75 2.11 -5.79
C SER A 38 -6.23 2.08 -5.70
N PHE A 39 -5.75 1.34 -4.69
CA PHE A 39 -4.35 1.01 -4.50
C PHE A 39 -4.18 -0.51 -4.55
N ALA A 40 -3.12 -0.99 -5.19
CA ALA A 40 -2.85 -2.42 -5.31
C ALA A 40 -2.10 -2.95 -4.08
N LEU A 41 -2.56 -4.08 -3.54
CA LEU A 41 -1.80 -4.89 -2.59
C LEU A 41 -1.44 -6.21 -3.28
N ASN A 42 -0.16 -6.39 -3.58
CA ASN A 42 0.35 -7.54 -4.32
C ASN A 42 0.82 -8.64 -3.36
N GLU A 43 0.42 -9.87 -3.64
CA GLU A 43 0.93 -11.06 -2.95
C GLU A 43 2.46 -11.13 -2.97
N GLY A 44 3.07 -11.38 -1.81
CA GLY A 44 4.51 -11.57 -1.67
C GLY A 44 5.34 -10.29 -1.70
N ILE A 45 4.72 -9.09 -1.74
CA ILE A 45 5.44 -7.81 -1.82
C ILE A 45 5.13 -6.96 -0.58
N ALA A 46 6.18 -6.52 0.12
CA ALA A 46 6.05 -5.54 1.19
C ALA A 46 5.53 -4.22 0.60
N THR A 47 4.47 -3.65 1.16
CA THR A 47 3.75 -2.54 0.52
C THR A 47 3.56 -1.38 1.50
N ARG A 48 3.88 -0.16 1.06
CA ARG A 48 3.61 1.11 1.75
C ARG A 48 2.17 1.54 1.43
N LEU A 49 1.37 1.73 2.45
CA LEU A 49 -0.01 2.19 2.32
C LEU A 49 -0.20 3.50 3.08
N LEU A 50 -0.91 4.45 2.47
CA LEU A 50 -1.35 5.67 3.16
C LEU A 50 -2.40 5.28 4.22
N LYS A 51 -2.33 5.82 5.42
CA LYS A 51 -3.34 5.59 6.46
C LYS A 51 -4.63 6.38 6.19
N LYS A 52 -4.51 7.51 5.49
CA LYS A 52 -5.61 8.43 5.17
C LYS A 52 -5.44 9.00 3.75
N PRO A 53 -5.76 8.23 2.69
CA PRO A 53 -5.54 8.67 1.31
C PRO A 53 -6.30 9.95 0.95
N LYS A 54 -7.43 10.25 1.61
CA LYS A 54 -8.19 11.49 1.44
C LYS A 54 -7.40 12.77 1.77
N GLU A 55 -6.35 12.69 2.59
CA GLU A 55 -5.50 13.86 2.87
C GLU A 55 -4.54 14.19 1.70
N PHE A 56 -4.41 13.28 0.73
CA PHE A 56 -3.47 13.39 -0.40
C PHE A 56 -4.16 13.43 -1.77
N TYR A 57 -5.40 12.96 -1.85
CA TYR A 57 -6.18 12.90 -3.09
C TYR A 57 -7.58 13.48 -2.87
N GLU A 58 -7.96 14.45 -3.70
CA GLU A 58 -9.23 15.18 -3.60
C GLU A 58 -10.29 14.69 -4.62
N ASP A 59 -9.89 13.83 -5.57
CA ASP A 59 -10.74 13.44 -6.72
C ASP A 59 -11.92 12.53 -6.34
N THR A 60 -11.87 11.87 -5.19
CA THR A 60 -12.94 10.99 -4.69
C THR A 60 -12.83 10.75 -3.19
N ASP A 61 -13.97 10.49 -2.56
CA ASP A 61 -14.06 9.99 -1.18
C ASP A 61 -14.04 8.46 -1.08
N ARG A 62 -14.12 7.76 -2.21
CA ARG A 62 -14.24 6.31 -2.27
C ARG A 62 -12.91 5.65 -2.64
N PHE A 63 -12.18 5.23 -1.62
CA PHE A 63 -10.92 4.51 -1.78
C PHE A 63 -11.12 3.00 -1.58
N LEU A 64 -10.48 2.21 -2.43
CA LEU A 64 -10.49 0.75 -2.41
C LEU A 64 -9.06 0.20 -2.35
N LEU A 65 -8.91 -0.98 -1.75
CA LEU A 65 -7.69 -1.78 -1.85
C LEU A 65 -7.95 -2.96 -2.79
N LEU A 66 -7.18 -3.06 -3.86
CA LEU A 66 -7.25 -4.11 -4.87
C LEU A 66 -6.27 -5.22 -4.49
N LEU A 67 -6.77 -6.43 -4.23
CA LEU A 67 -5.94 -7.56 -3.83
C LEU A 67 -5.53 -8.36 -5.06
N ILE A 68 -4.22 -8.43 -5.33
CA ILE A 68 -3.67 -9.07 -6.53
C ILE A 68 -2.86 -10.30 -6.11
N SER A 69 -3.23 -11.46 -6.64
CA SER A 69 -2.49 -12.70 -6.44
C SER A 69 -1.51 -12.93 -7.58
N SER A 70 -0.24 -13.07 -7.20
CA SER A 70 0.83 -13.52 -8.10
C SER A 70 0.73 -15.03 -8.35
N THR A 71 0.26 -15.80 -7.36
CA THR A 71 0.03 -17.24 -7.47
C THR A 71 -1.03 -17.55 -8.54
N ASP A 72 -2.19 -16.88 -8.48
CA ASP A 72 -3.29 -17.08 -9.42
C ASP A 72 -3.24 -16.15 -10.66
N LYS A 73 -2.26 -15.23 -10.70
CA LYS A 73 -2.10 -14.21 -11.75
C LYS A 73 -3.38 -13.42 -12.04
N LYS A 74 -4.14 -13.06 -11.00
CA LYS A 74 -5.42 -12.37 -11.11
C LYS A 74 -5.69 -11.46 -9.93
N ILE A 75 -6.66 -10.57 -10.11
CA ILE A 75 -7.30 -9.83 -9.02
C ILE A 75 -8.18 -10.81 -8.24
N LEU A 76 -7.95 -10.94 -6.93
CA LEU A 76 -8.80 -11.73 -6.04
C LEU A 76 -10.08 -10.99 -5.67
N GLY A 77 -10.00 -9.67 -5.54
CA GLY A 77 -11.14 -8.82 -5.21
C GLY A 77 -10.72 -7.44 -4.74
N THR A 78 -11.70 -6.65 -4.31
CA THR A 78 -11.50 -5.30 -3.76
C THR A 78 -12.14 -5.17 -2.38
N LEU A 79 -11.53 -4.39 -1.50
CA LEU A 79 -12.09 -4.02 -0.20
C LEU A 79 -12.18 -2.50 -0.05
N PRO A 80 -13.17 -1.96 0.67
CA PRO A 80 -13.12 -0.58 1.15
C PRO A 80 -11.81 -0.34 1.91
N TYR A 81 -11.12 0.75 1.57
CA TYR A 81 -9.75 0.96 2.04
C TYR A 81 -9.64 1.03 3.57
N ASP A 82 -10.58 1.71 4.25
CA ASP A 82 -10.62 1.76 5.72
C ASP A 82 -10.85 0.40 6.37
N LYS A 83 -11.66 -0.47 5.73
CA LYS A 83 -11.85 -1.86 6.19
C LYS A 83 -10.56 -2.64 6.02
N ALA A 84 -9.91 -2.49 4.87
CA ALA A 84 -8.67 -3.18 4.56
C ALA A 84 -7.56 -2.82 5.55
N LEU A 85 -7.36 -1.53 5.86
CA LEU A 85 -6.36 -1.10 6.84
C LEU A 85 -6.56 -1.74 8.22
N LYS A 86 -7.80 -1.87 8.69
CA LYS A 86 -8.11 -2.55 9.96
C LYS A 86 -7.75 -4.04 9.92
N LEU A 87 -8.07 -4.72 8.82
CA LEU A 87 -7.73 -6.13 8.63
C LEU A 87 -6.22 -6.34 8.48
N LEU A 88 -5.49 -5.33 8.01
CA LEU A 88 -4.05 -5.36 7.79
C LEU A 88 -3.21 -5.00 9.02
N ASP A 89 -3.83 -4.49 10.08
CA ASP A 89 -3.14 -4.08 11.32
C ASP A 89 -2.22 -5.17 11.91
N PRO A 90 -2.60 -6.47 11.94
CA PRO A 90 -1.72 -7.54 12.43
C PRO A 90 -0.49 -7.82 11.56
N TYR A 91 -0.45 -7.29 10.34
CA TYR A 91 0.59 -7.53 9.34
C TYR A 91 1.54 -6.34 9.15
N LYS A 92 1.43 -5.31 10.00
CA LYS A 92 2.30 -4.13 9.96
C LYS A 92 3.73 -4.47 10.35
N LEU A 93 4.70 -3.90 9.64
CA LEU A 93 6.12 -3.95 9.98
C LEU A 93 6.56 -2.66 10.68
N GLU A 94 6.26 -1.53 10.06
CA GLU A 94 6.56 -0.19 10.57
C GLU A 94 5.39 0.75 10.21
N GLU A 95 5.21 1.82 10.98
CA GLU A 95 4.25 2.86 10.67
C GLU A 95 4.80 4.25 11.01
N THR A 96 4.35 5.23 10.25
CA THR A 96 4.49 6.65 10.56
C THR A 96 3.11 7.25 10.85
N LYS A 97 3.05 8.58 10.97
CA LYS A 97 1.78 9.29 11.09
C LYS A 97 0.91 9.10 9.83
N GLU A 98 1.52 9.01 8.66
CA GLU A 98 0.85 9.09 7.36
C GLU A 98 0.80 7.75 6.64
N GLU A 99 1.81 6.90 6.83
CA GLU A 99 1.99 5.66 6.09
C GLU A 99 2.17 4.45 7.02
N VAL A 100 1.94 3.27 6.46
CA VAL A 100 2.21 1.99 7.10
C VAL A 100 2.84 1.03 6.11
N ILE A 101 3.86 0.29 6.54
CA ILE A 101 4.40 -0.83 5.77
C ILE A 101 3.70 -2.10 6.20
N ILE A 102 3.07 -2.76 5.25
CA ILE A 102 2.54 -4.11 5.40
C ILE A 102 3.59 -5.09 4.91
N ARG A 103 3.84 -6.16 5.68
CA ARG A 103 4.76 -7.22 5.25
C ARG A 103 4.25 -7.92 3.98
N PRO A 104 5.12 -8.65 3.27
CA PRO A 104 4.68 -9.59 2.24
C PRO A 104 3.60 -10.52 2.79
N LEU A 105 2.42 -10.54 2.15
CA LEU A 105 1.35 -11.47 2.47
C LEU A 105 1.39 -12.68 1.56
N THR A 106 1.13 -13.85 2.11
CA THR A 106 0.93 -15.07 1.34
C THR A 106 -0.44 -15.07 0.66
N TYR A 107 -0.64 -15.93 -0.34
CA TYR A 107 -1.96 -16.16 -0.95
C TYR A 107 -3.07 -16.42 0.07
N SER A 108 -2.81 -17.28 1.06
CA SER A 108 -3.81 -17.67 2.08
C SER A 108 -4.22 -16.47 2.94
N GLU A 109 -3.25 -15.63 3.32
CA GLU A 109 -3.51 -14.42 4.11
C GLU A 109 -4.28 -13.39 3.28
N LEU A 110 -3.81 -13.12 2.05
CA LEU A 110 -4.44 -12.17 1.15
C LEU A 110 -5.89 -12.57 0.83
N SER A 111 -6.14 -13.85 0.53
CA SER A 111 -7.49 -14.37 0.25
C SER A 111 -8.39 -14.40 1.49
N SER A 112 -7.83 -14.55 2.69
CA SER A 112 -8.59 -14.51 3.94
C SER A 112 -9.13 -13.10 4.26
N LEU A 113 -8.47 -12.04 3.78
CA LEU A 113 -8.98 -10.66 3.91
C LEU A 113 -10.36 -10.45 3.27
N LEU A 114 -10.69 -11.25 2.25
CA LEU A 114 -12.00 -11.18 1.57
C LEU A 114 -13.11 -11.94 2.30
N LYS A 115 -12.76 -12.74 3.30
CA LYS A 115 -13.71 -13.59 4.06
C LYS A 115 -14.16 -12.96 5.38
N GLY A 116 -13.50 -11.89 5.83
CA GLY A 116 -13.88 -11.07 7.00
C GLY A 116 -14.63 -9.82 6.58
#